data_AF-A0A852NBK6-F1
#
_entry.id   AF-A0A852NBK6-F1
#
_cell.length_a   1.000
_cell.length_b   1.000
_cell.length_c   1.000
_cell.angle_alpha   90.00
_cell.angle_beta   90.00
_cell.angle_gamma   90.00
#
_symmetry.space_group_name_H-M   'P 1'
#
loop_
_entity.id
_entity.type
_entity.pdbx_description
1 polymer ?
#
loop_
_entity_poly.entity_id
_entity_poly.type
_entity_poly.pdbx_seq_one_letter_code
_entity_poly.pdbx_strand_id
1 'polypeptide(L)' 'MGTPASVVSDSPRRAAPTARGRKRASANIFQGVGLLELRSLFRSGGAERPEERARLVWRYAGHRRMARALRRLRRRR' A
#
# COMPACT_ATOMS: atom_id res chain seq x y z
N MET A 1 -0.38 -52.89 12.01
CA MET A 1 -1.50 -52.19 11.33
C MET A 1 -2.10 -51.21 12.33
N GLY A 2 -1.61 -49.97 12.39
CA GLY A 2 -2.11 -48.93 13.31
C GLY A 2 -2.64 -47.76 12.51
N THR A 3 -3.91 -47.40 12.69
CA THR A 3 -4.53 -46.23 12.07
C THR A 3 -4.08 -44.96 12.81
N PRO A 4 -3.64 -43.89 12.13
CA PRO A 4 -3.41 -42.62 12.81
C PRO A 4 -4.74 -41.93 13.10
N ALA A 5 -4.90 -41.44 14.34
CA ALA A 5 -6.04 -40.66 14.78
C ALA A 5 -6.12 -39.33 14.01
N SER A 6 -7.27 -39.06 13.37
CA SER A 6 -7.56 -37.79 12.72
C SER A 6 -7.76 -36.70 13.76
N VAL A 7 -6.87 -35.71 13.77
CA VAL A 7 -6.99 -34.51 14.59
C VAL A 7 -7.93 -33.54 13.86
N VAL A 8 -9.17 -33.42 14.33
CA VAL A 8 -10.08 -32.36 13.89
C VAL A 8 -9.63 -31.06 14.54
N SER A 9 -8.92 -30.24 13.78
CA SER A 9 -8.62 -28.86 14.17
C SER A 9 -9.88 -28.02 14.00
N ASP A 10 -10.70 -27.94 15.05
CA ASP A 10 -11.79 -26.98 15.10
C ASP A 10 -11.18 -25.57 15.06
N SER A 11 -11.28 -24.93 13.91
CA SER A 11 -10.62 -23.65 13.66
C SER A 11 -11.45 -22.57 14.34
N PRO A 12 -10.91 -21.82 15.32
CA PRO A 12 -11.69 -20.81 16.02
C PRO A 12 -12.20 -19.79 15.00
N ARG A 13 -13.53 -19.70 14.89
CA ARG A 13 -14.26 -18.75 14.05
C ARG A 13 -13.65 -17.36 14.26
N ARG A 14 -12.93 -16.85 13.23
CA ARG A 14 -12.20 -15.58 13.31
C ARG A 14 -13.13 -14.47 13.80
N ALA A 15 -12.96 -14.07 15.05
CA ALA A 15 -13.66 -12.92 15.61
C ALA A 15 -13.35 -11.69 14.74
N ALA A 16 -14.39 -10.94 14.37
CA ALA A 16 -14.21 -9.70 13.63
C ALA A 16 -13.29 -8.77 14.44
N PRO A 17 -12.21 -8.23 13.85
CA PRO A 17 -11.28 -7.40 14.58
C PRO A 17 -12.03 -6.17 15.11
N THR A 18 -12.04 -6.01 16.43
CA THR A 18 -12.49 -4.76 17.10
C THR A 18 -11.80 -3.58 16.43
N ALA A 19 -12.52 -2.49 16.16
CA ALA A 19 -11.99 -1.31 15.50
C ALA A 19 -10.84 -0.68 16.30
N ARG A 20 -9.61 -1.17 16.10
CA ARG A 20 -8.40 -0.59 16.69
C ARG A 20 -8.24 0.80 16.08
N GLY A 21 -8.26 1.83 16.93
CA GLY A 21 -7.97 3.20 16.52
C GLY A 21 -6.69 3.21 15.69
N ARG A 22 -6.79 3.57 14.40
CA ARG A 22 -5.62 3.65 13.54
C ARG A 22 -4.75 4.78 14.07
N LYS A 23 -3.50 4.48 14.46
CA LYS A 23 -2.48 5.52 14.70
C LYS A 23 -2.48 6.44 13.48
N ARG A 24 -2.51 7.77 13.70
CA ARG A 24 -2.29 8.73 12.61
C ARG A 24 -0.96 8.34 11.96
N ALA A 25 -1.01 8.03 10.67
CA ALA A 25 0.17 7.60 9.93
C ALA A 25 1.23 8.71 10.02
N SER A 26 2.46 8.27 10.30
CA SER A 26 3.66 9.08 10.35
C SER A 26 3.93 9.79 9.02
N ALA A 27 4.93 10.70 9.05
CA ALA A 27 5.41 11.49 7.92
C ALA A 27 5.42 10.73 6.58
N ASN A 28 5.27 11.48 5.49
CA ASN A 28 5.30 10.92 4.13
C ASN A 28 6.52 10.00 3.95
N ILE A 29 6.30 8.71 3.70
CA ILE A 29 7.38 7.70 3.53
C ILE A 29 8.30 7.98 2.34
N PHE A 30 7.92 8.92 1.47
CA PHE A 30 8.71 9.40 0.34
C PHE A 30 9.40 10.75 0.62
N GLN A 31 9.41 11.22 1.87
CA GLN A 31 10.12 12.43 2.25
C GLN A 31 11.63 12.22 2.06
N GLY A 32 12.28 13.20 1.42
CA GLY A 32 13.73 13.13 1.14
C GLY A 32 14.10 12.24 -0.06
N VAL A 33 13.16 11.53 -0.68
CA VAL A 33 13.42 10.68 -1.85
C VAL A 33 13.41 11.52 -3.12
N GLY A 34 14.45 11.37 -3.93
CA GLY A 34 14.60 12.06 -5.22
C GLY A 34 13.60 11.58 -6.27
N LEU A 35 13.36 12.42 -7.29
CA LEU A 35 12.45 12.06 -8.38
C LEU A 35 12.95 10.85 -9.20
N LEU A 36 14.26 10.74 -9.43
CA LEU A 36 14.84 9.60 -10.16
C LEU A 36 14.68 8.28 -9.40
N GLU A 37 14.89 8.30 -8.09
CA GLU A 37 14.69 7.15 -7.20
C GLU A 37 13.22 6.73 -7.17
N LEU A 38 12.29 7.69 -7.08
CA LEU A 38 10.85 7.41 -7.17
C LEU A 38 10.45 6.79 -8.51
N ARG A 39 11.04 7.23 -9.62
CA ARG A 39 10.79 6.62 -10.95
C ARG A 39 11.28 5.18 -10.99
N SER A 40 12.50 4.93 -10.50
CA SER A 40 13.07 3.58 -10.43
C SER A 40 12.19 2.66 -9.57
N LEU A 41 11.82 3.11 -8.36
CA LEU A 41 10.94 2.40 -7.44
C LEU A 41 9.59 2.04 -8.08
N PHE A 42 8.93 3.01 -8.72
CA PHE A 42 7.63 2.74 -9.33
C PHE A 42 7.73 1.85 -10.56
N ARG A 43 8.84 1.91 -11.31
CA ARG A 43 9.09 1.02 -12.43
C ARG A 43 9.33 -0.42 -11.96
N SER A 44 10.23 -0.62 -11.00
CA SER A 44 10.52 -1.95 -10.45
C SER A 44 9.31 -2.55 -9.71
N GLY A 45 8.49 -1.71 -9.08
CA GLY A 45 7.25 -2.11 -8.43
C GLY A 45 6.05 -2.32 -9.36
N GLY A 46 6.22 -2.24 -10.68
CA GLY A 46 5.15 -2.47 -11.66
C GLY A 46 3.99 -1.46 -11.57
N ALA A 47 4.26 -0.23 -11.13
CA ALA A 47 3.22 0.77 -10.99
C ALA A 47 2.74 1.24 -12.37
N GLU A 48 1.43 1.44 -12.49
CA GLU A 48 0.87 2.10 -13.67
C GLU A 48 1.42 3.51 -13.82
N ARG A 49 1.93 3.82 -15.03
CA ARG A 49 2.51 5.12 -15.39
C ARG A 49 3.54 5.59 -14.36
N PRO A 50 4.65 4.86 -14.20
CA PRO A 50 5.58 5.04 -13.09
C PRO A 50 6.18 6.45 -13.06
N GLU A 51 6.42 7.04 -14.22
CA GLU A 51 6.93 8.42 -14.33
C GLU A 51 5.91 9.48 -13.87
N GLU A 52 4.64 9.35 -14.27
CA GLU A 52 3.58 10.27 -13.84
C GLU A 52 3.31 10.13 -12.34
N ARG A 53 3.31 8.89 -11.85
CA ARG A 53 3.13 8.59 -10.44
C ARG A 53 4.27 9.17 -9.60
N ALA A 54 5.52 9.01 -10.04
CA ALA A 54 6.70 9.61 -9.40
C ALA A 54 6.58 11.13 -9.29
N ARG A 55 6.21 11.80 -10.39
CA ARG A 55 6.02 13.27 -10.40
C ARG A 55 4.95 13.71 -9.41
N LEU A 56 3.84 12.99 -9.30
CA LEU A 56 2.76 13.33 -8.37
C LEU A 56 3.17 13.15 -6.92
N VAL A 57 3.85 12.05 -6.59
CA VAL A 57 4.33 11.76 -5.23
C VAL A 57 5.40 12.78 -4.83
N TRP A 58 6.34 13.09 -5.72
CA TRP A 58 7.38 14.09 -5.48
C TRP A 58 6.80 15.50 -5.29
N ARG A 59 5.90 15.94 -6.19
CA ARG A 59 5.30 17.29 -6.14
C ARG A 59 4.33 17.51 -4.99
N TYR A 60 3.61 16.45 -4.58
CA TYR A 60 2.55 16.55 -3.57
C TYR A 60 2.88 15.80 -2.27
N ALA A 61 4.15 15.44 -2.08
CA ALA A 61 4.68 14.88 -0.85
C ALA A 61 4.11 15.61 0.39
N GLY A 62 3.31 14.91 1.20
CA GLY A 62 2.70 15.48 2.43
C GLY A 62 1.48 16.40 2.23
N HIS A 63 1.06 16.68 0.99
CA HIS A 63 -0.07 17.56 0.73
C HIS A 63 -1.39 16.79 0.62
N ARG A 64 -2.46 17.32 1.24
CA ARG A 64 -3.83 16.74 1.20
C ARG A 64 -4.37 16.43 -0.22
N ARG A 65 -3.88 17.12 -1.25
CA ARG A 65 -4.29 16.94 -2.65
C ARG A 65 -3.67 15.73 -3.35
N MET A 66 -2.63 15.12 -2.79
CA MET A 66 -1.93 13.99 -3.37
C MET A 66 -2.88 12.84 -3.72
N ALA A 67 -3.75 12.48 -2.78
CA ALA A 67 -4.72 11.41 -2.97
C ALA A 67 -5.69 11.67 -4.14
N ARG A 68 -6.13 12.93 -4.32
CA ARG A 68 -6.99 13.31 -5.47
C ARG A 68 -6.24 13.21 -6.78
N ALA A 69 -4.98 13.63 -6.82
CA ALA A 69 -4.14 13.58 -8.02
C ALA A 69 -3.88 12.13 -8.45
N LEU A 70 -3.54 11.24 -7.51
CA LEU A 70 -3.34 9.82 -7.77
C LEU A 70 -4.63 9.12 -8.23
N ARG A 71 -5.79 9.47 -7.65
CA ARG A 71 -7.10 8.97 -8.12
C ARG A 71 -7.38 9.38 -9.57
N ARG A 72 -7.07 10.63 -9.94
CA ARG A 72 -7.23 11.11 -11.32
C ARG A 72 -6.29 10.38 -12.28
N LEU A 73 -5.05 10.14 -11.88
CA LEU A 73 -4.08 9.37 -12.68
C LEU A 73 -4.62 7.98 -13.02
N ARG A 74 -5.14 7.24 -12.03
CA ARG A 74 -5.72 5.90 -12.23
C ARG A 74 -6.94 5.88 -13.15
N ARG A 75 -7.73 6.97 -13.16
CA ARG A 75 -8.96 7.08 -13.98
C ARG A 75 -8.68 7.40 -15.45
N ARG A 76 -7.47 7.84 -15.79
CA ARG A 76 -7.07 8.16 -17.16
C ARG A 76 -6.67 6.91 -17.97
N ARG A 77 -7.00 5.71 -17.49
CA ARG A 77 -6.75 4.45 -18.20
C ARG A 77 -7.38 4.50 -19.58
#